data_AF-A0A2D0S4Y5-F1
#
_entry.id   AF-A0A2D0S4Y5-F1
#
_cell.length_a   1.000
_cell.length_b   1.000
_cell.length_c   1.000
_cell.angle_alpha   90.00
_cell.angle_beta   90.00
_cell.angle_gamma   90.00
#
_symmetry.space_group_name_H-M   'P 1'
#
loop_
_entity.id
_entity.type
_entity.pdbx_description
1 polymer ?
#
loop_
_entity_poly.entity_id
_entity_poly.type
_entity_poly.pdbx_seq_one_letter_code
_entity_poly.pdbx_strand_id
1 'polypeptide(L)'
;MEADKQKVQTEKVQVTDRDLSEQIKAVTKDSHVRAENTEMMLAFQRGNISLQQYKLLLCSLYKIYEALEEELDRNASHDSVAPIYFPQELARMETLKKDLEHFYGQDWREKMTVPAATLRYAQRLREIGSEHPEYLVAHAYTRYLGDLSGGQVLGRITQKSLGLKNGEGLAFFTFPAVSSPNLFKQLYRSRMNSIELTETQREGVLEEAVRAFELNIQVFDELQNLVNISEKNELRQRHKEHNLKTPDVRVSQSSAPSSSLSSPSQLLRMLLGVCLALAVGMGMYTF
;
A
#
# COMPACT_ATOMS: atom_id res chain seq x y z
N MET A 1 1.30 -38.90 -10.10
CA MET A 1 1.81 -38.25 -11.32
C MET A 1 0.68 -38.02 -12.32
N GLU A 2 0.03 -39.06 -12.88
CA GLU A 2 -1.20 -38.92 -13.70
C GLU A 2 -2.24 -38.00 -13.06
N ALA A 3 -2.63 -38.26 -11.81
CA ALA A 3 -3.67 -37.50 -11.12
C ALA A 3 -3.34 -35.99 -10.96
N ASP A 4 -2.07 -35.63 -10.75
CA ASP A 4 -1.65 -34.22 -10.70
C ASP A 4 -1.75 -33.57 -12.07
N LYS A 5 -1.26 -34.23 -13.13
CA LYS A 5 -1.41 -33.73 -14.50
C LYS A 5 -2.89 -33.53 -14.85
N GLN A 6 -3.73 -34.52 -14.54
CA GLN A 6 -5.15 -34.50 -14.85
C GLN A 6 -5.91 -33.43 -14.03
N LYS A 7 -5.49 -33.17 -12.77
CA LYS A 7 -5.99 -32.07 -11.96
C LYS A 7 -5.56 -30.71 -12.53
N VAL A 8 -4.26 -30.49 -12.77
CA VAL A 8 -3.72 -29.25 -13.35
C VAL A 8 -4.35 -28.94 -14.71
N GLN A 9 -4.58 -29.96 -15.53
CA GLN A 9 -5.20 -29.82 -16.85
C GLN A 9 -6.71 -29.52 -16.76
N THR A 10 -7.42 -30.10 -15.78
CA THR A 10 -8.81 -29.73 -15.46
C THR A 10 -8.91 -28.30 -14.91
N GLU A 11 -7.98 -27.88 -14.05
CA GLU A 11 -7.92 -26.53 -13.51
C GLU A 11 -7.59 -25.51 -14.61
N LYS A 12 -6.64 -25.78 -15.52
CA LYS A 12 -6.35 -24.88 -16.66
C LYS A 12 -7.55 -24.72 -17.60
N VAL A 13 -8.21 -25.83 -17.97
CA VAL A 13 -9.42 -25.81 -18.82
C VAL A 13 -10.59 -25.06 -18.14
N GLN A 14 -10.73 -25.17 -16.82
CA GLN A 14 -11.73 -24.37 -16.09
C GLN A 14 -11.40 -22.88 -15.98
N VAL A 15 -10.15 -22.45 -16.19
CA VAL A 15 -9.76 -21.03 -16.18
C VAL A 15 -9.98 -20.40 -17.55
N THR A 16 -9.67 -21.11 -18.64
CA THR A 16 -9.82 -20.59 -20.01
C THR A 16 -11.25 -20.19 -20.38
N ASP A 17 -12.26 -20.85 -19.81
CA ASP A 17 -13.70 -20.64 -20.08
C ASP A 17 -14.36 -19.56 -19.19
N ARG A 18 -13.56 -18.70 -18.53
CA ARG A 18 -14.06 -17.65 -17.62
C ARG A 18 -13.84 -16.24 -18.16
N ASP A 19 -14.70 -15.32 -17.73
CA ASP A 19 -14.51 -13.88 -17.86
C ASP A 19 -13.11 -13.43 -17.37
N LEU A 20 -12.47 -12.51 -18.09
CA LEU A 20 -11.12 -12.01 -17.77
C LEU A 20 -11.03 -11.47 -16.33
N SER A 21 -12.08 -10.82 -15.84
CA SER A 21 -12.16 -10.33 -14.46
C SER A 21 -12.13 -11.43 -13.41
N GLU A 22 -12.72 -12.59 -13.68
CA GLU A 22 -12.72 -13.72 -12.76
C GLU A 22 -11.45 -14.57 -12.92
N GLN A 23 -10.82 -14.60 -14.11
CA GLN A 23 -9.47 -15.14 -14.28
C GLN A 23 -8.43 -14.34 -13.48
N ILE A 24 -8.37 -13.01 -13.65
CA ILE A 24 -7.46 -12.13 -12.91
C ILE A 24 -7.66 -12.27 -11.39
N LYS A 25 -8.91 -12.13 -10.92
CA LYS A 25 -9.29 -12.28 -9.50
C LYS A 25 -8.91 -13.65 -8.91
N ALA A 26 -8.90 -14.71 -9.71
CA ALA A 26 -8.46 -16.03 -9.26
C ALA A 26 -6.93 -16.10 -9.12
N VAL A 27 -6.17 -15.68 -10.13
CA VAL A 27 -4.69 -15.76 -10.09
C VAL A 27 -4.06 -14.79 -9.09
N THR A 28 -4.63 -13.59 -8.91
CA THR A 28 -4.09 -12.60 -7.96
C THR A 28 -4.49 -12.86 -6.50
N LYS A 29 -5.31 -13.88 -6.22
CA LYS A 29 -5.89 -14.13 -4.89
C LYS A 29 -4.85 -14.19 -3.79
N ASP A 30 -3.80 -14.99 -3.96
CA ASP A 30 -2.81 -15.23 -2.91
C ASP A 30 -1.83 -14.06 -2.78
N SER A 31 -1.56 -13.32 -3.87
CA SER A 31 -0.81 -12.06 -3.83
C SER A 31 -1.61 -10.92 -3.20
N HIS A 32 -2.93 -10.88 -3.36
CA HIS A 32 -3.81 -9.94 -2.64
C HIS A 32 -3.75 -10.18 -1.13
N VAL A 33 -3.87 -11.44 -0.70
CA VAL A 33 -3.73 -11.82 0.72
C VAL A 33 -2.36 -11.43 1.26
N ARG A 34 -1.26 -11.63 0.50
CA ARG A 34 0.08 -11.19 0.92
C ARG A 34 0.21 -9.66 1.00
N ALA A 35 -0.35 -8.91 0.04
CA ALA A 35 -0.33 -7.44 0.06
C ALA A 35 -1.05 -6.87 1.29
N GLU A 36 -2.22 -7.42 1.65
CA GLU A 36 -2.97 -7.05 2.85
C GLU A 36 -2.23 -7.41 4.15
N ASN A 37 -1.36 -8.43 4.12
CA ASN A 37 -0.59 -8.91 5.28
C ASN A 37 0.86 -8.37 5.34
N THR A 38 1.23 -7.38 4.51
CA THR A 38 2.49 -6.64 4.68
C THR A 38 2.52 -5.89 6.03
N GLU A 39 3.71 -5.69 6.62
CA GLU A 39 3.84 -5.04 7.93
C GLU A 39 3.18 -3.64 7.95
N MET A 40 3.43 -2.86 6.88
CA MET A 40 2.84 -1.55 6.69
C MET A 40 1.31 -1.61 6.60
N MET A 41 0.75 -2.52 5.80
CA MET A 41 -0.70 -2.59 5.60
C MET A 41 -1.42 -3.10 6.86
N LEU A 42 -0.84 -4.07 7.57
CA LEU A 42 -1.36 -4.52 8.87
C LEU A 42 -1.30 -3.42 9.94
N ALA A 43 -0.25 -2.58 9.95
CA ALA A 43 -0.19 -1.41 10.83
C ALA A 43 -1.28 -0.39 10.45
N PHE A 44 -1.44 -0.12 9.15
CA PHE A 44 -2.43 0.80 8.60
C PHE A 44 -3.86 0.37 8.92
N GLN A 45 -4.22 -0.90 8.70
CA GLN A 45 -5.54 -1.47 9.03
C GLN A 45 -5.89 -1.36 10.52
N ARG A 46 -4.90 -1.46 11.42
CA ARG A 46 -5.07 -1.25 12.86
C ARG A 46 -5.20 0.22 13.28
N GLY A 47 -5.02 1.16 12.35
CA GLY A 47 -4.96 2.59 12.61
C GLY A 47 -3.59 3.09 13.09
N ASN A 48 -2.56 2.24 13.08
CA ASN A 48 -1.20 2.58 13.50
C ASN A 48 -0.37 3.09 12.30
N ILE A 49 -0.90 4.10 11.58
CA ILE A 49 -0.24 4.77 10.47
C ILE A 49 0.30 6.12 10.94
N SER A 50 1.60 6.37 10.76
CA SER A 50 2.22 7.65 11.05
C SER A 50 2.05 8.64 9.88
N LEU A 51 2.11 9.94 10.17
CA LEU A 51 2.07 10.97 9.13
C LEU A 51 3.22 10.79 8.12
N GLN A 52 4.39 10.35 8.58
CA GLN A 52 5.53 10.09 7.69
C GLN A 52 5.31 8.86 6.80
N GLN A 53 4.77 7.76 7.33
CA GLN A 53 4.37 6.60 6.51
C GLN A 53 3.36 7.01 5.43
N TYR A 54 2.35 7.81 5.78
CA TYR A 54 1.32 8.25 4.84
C TYR A 54 1.86 9.22 3.78
N LYS A 55 2.72 10.17 4.16
CA LYS A 55 3.38 11.09 3.22
C LYS A 55 4.30 10.37 2.23
N LEU A 56 5.05 9.36 2.69
CA LEU A 56 5.86 8.51 1.82
C LEU A 56 4.97 7.66 0.89
N LEU A 57 3.87 7.11 1.38
CA LEU A 57 2.88 6.40 0.55
C LEU A 57 2.30 7.31 -0.54
N LEU A 58 1.93 8.56 -0.24
CA LEU A 58 1.47 9.53 -1.24
C LEU A 58 2.56 9.84 -2.29
N CYS A 59 3.83 9.92 -1.88
CA CYS A 59 4.95 10.08 -2.83
C CYS A 59 5.09 8.87 -3.76
N SER A 60 4.91 7.65 -3.22
CA SER A 60 4.91 6.42 -4.01
C SER A 60 3.72 6.35 -4.96
N LEU A 61 2.51 6.61 -4.48
CA LEU A 61 1.30 6.62 -5.29
C LEU A 61 1.43 7.62 -6.43
N TYR A 62 1.85 8.86 -6.16
CA TYR A 62 2.05 9.86 -7.21
C TYR A 62 2.93 9.34 -8.36
N LYS A 63 4.08 8.71 -8.09
CA LYS A 63 4.94 8.19 -9.17
C LYS A 63 4.43 6.91 -9.86
N ILE A 64 3.55 6.14 -9.21
CA ILE A 64 2.87 4.99 -9.84
C ILE A 64 1.73 5.47 -10.75
N TYR A 65 0.88 6.40 -10.29
CA TYR A 65 -0.22 6.94 -11.10
C TYR A 65 0.27 7.90 -12.19
N GLU A 66 1.40 8.61 -11.99
CA GLU A 66 2.05 9.39 -13.04
C GLU A 66 2.39 8.48 -14.23
N ALA A 67 3.06 7.35 -13.99
CA ALA A 67 3.38 6.39 -15.04
C ALA A 67 2.16 5.62 -15.59
N LEU A 68 1.18 5.29 -14.75
CA LEU A 68 -0.03 4.56 -15.19
C LEU A 68 -0.93 5.45 -16.06
N GLU A 69 -1.15 6.71 -15.66
CA GLU A 69 -2.01 7.64 -16.39
C GLU A 69 -1.30 8.17 -17.67
N GLU A 70 0.02 8.42 -17.64
CA GLU A 70 0.81 8.70 -18.86
C GLU A 70 0.64 7.61 -19.95
N GLU A 71 0.68 6.34 -19.56
CA GLU A 71 0.64 5.22 -20.51
C GLU A 71 -0.78 4.78 -20.89
N LEU A 72 -1.77 5.00 -20.01
CA LEU A 72 -3.19 4.87 -20.36
C LEU A 72 -3.61 5.97 -21.35
N ASP A 73 -3.18 7.21 -21.15
CA ASP A 73 -3.42 8.32 -22.07
C ASP A 73 -2.74 8.07 -23.42
N ARG A 74 -1.48 7.60 -23.43
CA ARG A 74 -0.75 7.21 -24.66
C ARG A 74 -1.51 6.15 -25.46
N ASN A 75 -2.07 5.16 -24.78
CA ASN A 75 -2.72 3.99 -25.39
C ASN A 75 -4.24 4.06 -25.38
N ALA A 76 -4.85 5.24 -25.18
CA ALA A 76 -6.30 5.40 -25.03
C ALA A 76 -7.13 4.89 -26.23
N SER A 77 -6.53 4.74 -27.41
CA SER A 77 -7.14 4.18 -28.62
C SER A 77 -6.70 2.75 -28.97
N HIS A 78 -5.94 2.06 -28.10
CA HIS A 78 -5.58 0.66 -28.28
C HIS A 78 -6.76 -0.25 -27.88
N ASP A 79 -7.06 -1.28 -28.67
CA ASP A 79 -8.29 -2.09 -28.52
C ASP A 79 -8.44 -2.72 -27.12
N SER A 80 -7.32 -3.07 -26.46
CA SER A 80 -7.31 -3.62 -25.10
C SER A 80 -7.38 -2.57 -23.98
N VAL A 81 -7.22 -1.28 -24.29
CA VAL A 81 -7.16 -0.18 -23.31
C VAL A 81 -8.40 0.70 -23.41
N ALA A 82 -8.87 1.01 -24.61
CA ALA A 82 -10.05 1.83 -24.86
C ALA A 82 -11.31 1.39 -24.08
N PRO A 83 -11.59 0.08 -23.85
CA PRO A 83 -12.75 -0.34 -23.04
C PRO A 83 -12.67 0.06 -21.56
N ILE A 84 -11.46 0.20 -20.99
CA ILE A 84 -11.23 0.52 -19.57
C ILE A 84 -10.78 1.97 -19.32
N TYR A 85 -10.70 2.79 -20.36
CA TYR A 85 -10.21 4.16 -20.29
C TYR A 85 -11.28 5.12 -19.73
N PHE A 86 -11.29 5.28 -18.40
CA PHE A 86 -12.22 6.12 -17.64
C PHE A 86 -11.50 7.27 -16.89
N PRO A 87 -10.88 8.23 -17.59
CA PRO A 87 -10.06 9.27 -16.95
C PRO A 87 -10.87 10.23 -16.07
N GLN A 88 -12.14 10.52 -16.41
CA GLN A 88 -12.98 11.45 -15.62
C GLN A 88 -13.36 10.85 -14.26
N GLU A 89 -13.54 9.54 -14.21
CA GLU A 89 -13.95 8.79 -13.03
C GLU A 89 -12.77 8.31 -12.19
N LEU A 90 -11.69 7.84 -12.84
CA LEU A 90 -10.61 7.10 -12.18
C LEU A 90 -9.30 7.85 -12.01
N ALA A 91 -8.98 8.87 -12.83
CA ALA A 91 -7.67 9.53 -12.76
C ALA A 91 -7.39 10.08 -11.36
N ARG A 92 -6.19 9.82 -10.83
CA ARG A 92 -5.73 10.16 -9.47
C ARG A 92 -4.72 11.30 -9.47
N MET A 93 -4.13 11.66 -10.60
CA MET A 93 -3.03 12.63 -10.61
C MET A 93 -3.42 14.01 -10.03
N GLU A 94 -4.61 14.53 -10.33
CA GLU A 94 -5.09 15.80 -9.74
C GLU A 94 -5.50 15.73 -8.27
N THR A 95 -5.76 14.54 -7.73
CA THR A 95 -6.02 14.37 -6.29
C THR A 95 -4.72 14.15 -5.51
N LEU A 96 -3.78 13.36 -6.06
CA LEU A 96 -2.45 13.16 -5.49
C LEU A 96 -1.62 14.46 -5.43
N LYS A 97 -1.72 15.34 -6.45
CA LYS A 97 -1.08 16.67 -6.42
C LYS A 97 -1.58 17.51 -5.24
N LYS A 98 -2.89 17.51 -4.97
CA LYS A 98 -3.52 18.27 -3.86
C LYS A 98 -3.11 17.73 -2.49
N ASP A 99 -3.07 16.41 -2.33
CA ASP A 99 -2.65 15.80 -1.07
C ASP A 99 -1.16 16.05 -0.79
N LEU A 100 -0.29 15.98 -1.82
CA LEU A 100 1.12 16.32 -1.68
C LEU A 100 1.34 17.81 -1.37
N GLU A 101 0.62 18.73 -2.03
CA GLU A 101 0.69 20.16 -1.72
C GLU A 101 0.22 20.46 -0.29
N HIS A 102 -0.84 19.82 0.19
CA HIS A 102 -1.31 19.94 1.58
C HIS A 102 -0.22 19.53 2.59
N PHE A 103 0.50 18.43 2.34
CA PHE A 103 1.51 17.92 3.28
C PHE A 103 2.94 18.48 3.13
N TYR A 104 3.26 19.18 2.04
CA TYR A 104 4.63 19.64 1.74
C TYR A 104 4.72 21.10 1.25
N GLY A 105 3.60 21.79 1.00
CA GLY A 105 3.56 23.11 0.38
C GLY A 105 3.78 23.09 -1.13
N GLN A 106 3.87 24.27 -1.76
CA GLN A 106 3.93 24.41 -3.22
C GLN A 106 5.14 23.69 -3.85
N ASP A 107 6.31 23.72 -3.19
CA ASP A 107 7.53 23.04 -3.59
C ASP A 107 7.55 21.53 -3.22
N TRP A 108 6.37 20.88 -3.16
CA TRP A 108 6.22 19.47 -2.78
C TRP A 108 7.08 18.53 -3.63
N ARG A 109 7.23 18.82 -4.93
CA ARG A 109 8.04 18.03 -5.88
C ARG A 109 9.50 17.87 -5.44
N GLU A 110 10.07 18.93 -4.86
CA GLU A 110 11.47 18.95 -4.40
C GLU A 110 11.66 18.23 -3.05
N LYS A 111 10.55 18.00 -2.33
CA LYS A 111 10.51 17.41 -0.99
C LYS A 111 10.04 15.95 -0.99
N MET A 112 9.72 15.39 -2.16
CA MET A 112 9.32 13.99 -2.31
C MET A 112 10.50 13.06 -1.99
N THR A 113 10.26 12.06 -1.15
CA THR A 113 11.15 10.89 -1.03
C THR A 113 10.47 9.71 -1.72
N VAL A 114 11.08 9.20 -2.79
CA VAL A 114 10.51 8.14 -3.63
C VAL A 114 11.35 6.86 -3.46
N PRO A 115 10.77 5.74 -2.98
CA PRO A 115 11.47 4.45 -2.89
C PRO A 115 11.91 3.92 -4.26
N ALA A 116 13.01 3.18 -4.31
CA ALA A 116 13.49 2.50 -5.50
C ALA A 116 12.46 1.49 -6.04
N ALA A 117 11.71 0.79 -5.16
CA ALA A 117 10.58 -0.05 -5.55
C ALA A 117 9.50 0.71 -6.35
N THR A 118 9.26 1.98 -5.99
CA THR A 118 8.30 2.82 -6.72
C THR A 118 8.83 3.16 -8.10
N LEU A 119 10.13 3.48 -8.22
CA LEU A 119 10.76 3.74 -9.51
C LEU A 119 10.76 2.48 -10.40
N ARG A 120 10.99 1.28 -9.84
CA ARG A 120 10.87 0.00 -10.58
C ARG A 120 9.44 -0.24 -11.09
N TYR A 121 8.41 0.07 -10.29
CA TYR A 121 7.01 0.01 -10.72
C TYR A 121 6.74 1.02 -11.86
N ALA A 122 7.11 2.29 -11.64
CA ALA A 122 6.92 3.36 -12.62
C ALA A 122 7.73 3.18 -13.91
N GLN A 123 8.81 2.39 -13.88
CA GLN A 123 9.53 1.93 -15.05
C GLN A 123 8.74 0.82 -15.76
N ARG A 124 8.34 -0.24 -15.05
CA ARG A 124 7.60 -1.38 -15.63
C ARG A 124 6.31 -0.95 -16.35
N LEU A 125 5.60 0.04 -15.80
CA LEU A 125 4.42 0.63 -16.44
C LEU A 125 4.73 1.25 -17.81
N ARG A 126 5.88 1.93 -17.96
CA ARG A 126 6.32 2.55 -19.22
C ARG A 126 6.91 1.53 -20.21
N GLU A 127 7.53 0.46 -19.71
CA GLU A 127 7.92 -0.69 -20.53
C GLU A 127 6.69 -1.32 -21.20
N ILE A 128 5.68 -1.75 -20.42
CA ILE A 128 4.48 -2.36 -21.00
C ILE A 128 3.65 -1.34 -21.80
N GLY A 129 3.60 -0.07 -21.40
CA GLY A 129 2.93 0.99 -22.15
C GLY A 129 3.52 1.25 -23.54
N SER A 130 4.78 0.86 -23.77
CA SER A 130 5.43 0.96 -25.08
C SER A 130 5.55 -0.37 -25.84
N GLU A 131 5.58 -1.51 -25.16
CA GLU A 131 5.87 -2.83 -25.76
C GLU A 131 4.66 -3.78 -25.77
N HIS A 132 3.79 -3.70 -24.76
CA HIS A 132 2.64 -4.58 -24.54
C HIS A 132 1.45 -3.84 -23.90
N PRO A 133 0.79 -2.90 -24.62
CA PRO A 133 -0.26 -2.05 -24.05
C PRO A 133 -1.46 -2.82 -23.48
N GLU A 134 -1.71 -4.05 -23.95
CA GLU A 134 -2.72 -4.95 -23.39
C GLU A 134 -2.47 -5.28 -21.91
N TYR A 135 -1.23 -5.27 -21.45
CA TYR A 135 -0.88 -5.53 -20.04
C TYR A 135 -1.21 -4.35 -19.11
N LEU A 136 -1.46 -3.14 -19.63
CA LEU A 136 -1.94 -2.01 -18.81
C LEU A 136 -3.26 -2.34 -18.10
N VAL A 137 -4.08 -3.22 -18.67
CA VAL A 137 -5.33 -3.70 -18.07
C VAL A 137 -5.12 -4.33 -16.69
N ALA A 138 -4.01 -5.05 -16.51
CA ALA A 138 -3.68 -5.77 -15.29
C ALA A 138 -3.34 -4.80 -14.14
N HIS A 139 -2.58 -3.75 -14.45
CA HIS A 139 -2.22 -2.72 -13.47
C HIS A 139 -3.39 -1.78 -13.17
N ALA A 140 -4.15 -1.36 -14.18
CA ALA A 140 -5.34 -0.54 -14.01
C ALA A 140 -6.42 -1.26 -13.17
N TYR A 141 -6.65 -2.56 -13.43
CA TYR A 141 -7.46 -3.42 -12.55
C TYR A 141 -6.92 -3.42 -11.12
N THR A 142 -5.64 -3.75 -10.93
CA THR A 142 -5.01 -3.93 -9.62
C THR A 142 -5.05 -2.65 -8.77
N ARG A 143 -4.89 -1.48 -9.41
CA ARG A 143 -4.95 -0.18 -8.75
C ARG A 143 -6.40 0.28 -8.52
N TYR A 144 -7.14 0.62 -9.57
CA TYR A 144 -8.41 1.34 -9.45
C TYR A 144 -9.50 0.55 -8.72
N LEU A 145 -9.59 -0.77 -8.92
CA LEU A 145 -10.59 -1.60 -8.22
C LEU A 145 -10.21 -1.85 -6.75
N GLY A 146 -8.92 -1.74 -6.42
CA GLY A 146 -8.42 -1.68 -5.05
C GLY A 146 -8.81 -0.37 -4.35
N ASP A 147 -8.61 0.77 -5.02
CA ASP A 147 -8.96 2.10 -4.50
C ASP A 147 -10.47 2.25 -4.26
N LEU A 148 -11.29 1.76 -5.19
CA LEU A 148 -12.75 1.68 -5.10
C LEU A 148 -13.26 0.59 -4.15
N SER A 149 -12.37 -0.16 -3.49
CA SER A 149 -12.71 -1.21 -2.51
C SER A 149 -12.01 -0.98 -1.16
N GLY A 150 -10.78 -1.47 -1.00
CA GLY A 150 -10.00 -1.29 0.23
C GLY A 150 -9.62 0.16 0.50
N GLY A 151 -9.36 0.95 -0.56
CA GLY A 151 -9.05 2.38 -0.44
C GLY A 151 -10.12 3.18 0.31
N GLN A 152 -11.40 2.84 0.10
CA GLN A 152 -12.55 3.48 0.80
C GLN A 152 -12.61 3.14 2.30
N VAL A 153 -11.88 2.11 2.76
CA VAL A 153 -11.69 1.82 4.18
C VAL A 153 -10.43 2.52 4.69
N LEU A 154 -9.31 2.42 3.95
CA LEU A 154 -8.03 3.04 4.31
C LEU A 154 -8.13 4.57 4.43
N GLY A 155 -8.86 5.26 3.57
CA GLY A 155 -9.06 6.71 3.67
C GLY A 155 -9.75 7.14 4.97
N ARG A 156 -10.78 6.39 5.41
CA ARG A 156 -11.46 6.63 6.70
C ARG A 156 -10.58 6.31 7.90
N ILE A 157 -9.72 5.30 7.80
CA ILE A 157 -8.73 5.00 8.84
C ILE A 157 -7.68 6.12 8.90
N THR A 158 -7.13 6.53 7.75
CA THR A 158 -6.17 7.65 7.63
C THR A 158 -6.70 8.91 8.30
N GLN A 159 -7.96 9.28 7.98
CA GLN A 159 -8.63 10.44 8.57
C GLN A 159 -8.65 10.38 10.10
N LYS A 160 -9.04 9.23 10.65
CA LYS A 160 -9.14 9.02 12.10
C LYS A 160 -7.76 9.00 12.77
N SER A 161 -6.78 8.31 12.20
CA SER A 161 -5.44 8.13 12.77
C SER A 161 -4.59 9.40 12.73
N LEU A 162 -4.72 10.20 11.67
CA LEU A 162 -3.94 11.43 11.49
C LEU A 162 -4.72 12.70 11.92
N GLY A 163 -5.98 12.56 12.36
CA GLY A 163 -6.82 13.66 12.83
C GLY A 163 -7.25 14.66 11.75
N LEU A 164 -7.25 14.23 10.48
CA LEU A 164 -7.48 15.10 9.31
C LEU A 164 -8.93 15.58 9.25
N LYS A 165 -9.11 16.86 8.93
CA LYS A 165 -10.40 17.56 8.91
C LYS A 165 -10.80 17.91 7.47
N ASN A 166 -12.10 18.11 7.25
CA ASN A 166 -12.68 18.60 6.00
C ASN A 166 -12.41 17.78 4.72
N GLY A 167 -11.70 16.64 4.81
CA GLY A 167 -11.23 15.87 3.65
C GLY A 167 -9.89 16.35 3.08
N GLU A 168 -9.23 17.31 3.73
CA GLU A 168 -7.90 17.78 3.33
C GLU A 168 -6.84 16.68 3.55
N GLY A 169 -5.92 16.53 2.59
CA GLY A 169 -4.93 15.46 2.61
C GLY A 169 -5.50 14.05 2.41
N LEU A 170 -6.70 13.91 1.85
CA LEU A 170 -7.40 12.64 1.59
C LEU A 170 -8.06 12.58 0.20
N ALA A 171 -7.76 13.53 -0.69
CA ALA A 171 -8.39 13.66 -1.99
C ALA A 171 -8.22 12.40 -2.86
N PHE A 172 -7.08 11.71 -2.77
CA PHE A 172 -6.78 10.46 -3.48
C PHE A 172 -7.89 9.42 -3.34
N PHE A 173 -8.45 9.28 -2.13
CA PHE A 173 -9.49 8.31 -1.81
C PHE A 173 -10.88 8.70 -2.33
N THR A 174 -11.06 9.93 -2.83
CA THR A 174 -12.35 10.48 -3.24
C THR A 174 -12.55 10.37 -4.75
N PHE A 175 -13.70 9.84 -5.17
CA PHE A 175 -14.04 9.60 -6.59
C PHE A 175 -15.32 10.39 -6.93
N PRO A 176 -15.25 11.72 -7.16
CA PRO A 176 -16.43 12.58 -7.23
C PRO A 176 -17.34 12.30 -8.43
N ALA A 177 -16.80 11.75 -9.52
CA ALA A 177 -17.57 11.32 -10.69
C ALA A 177 -18.11 9.87 -10.58
N VAL A 178 -17.72 9.11 -9.54
CA VAL A 178 -18.21 7.75 -9.29
C VAL A 178 -19.36 7.79 -8.27
N SER A 179 -20.59 7.87 -8.77
CA SER A 179 -21.81 7.93 -7.95
C SER A 179 -22.06 6.68 -7.09
N SER A 180 -21.57 5.51 -7.53
CA SER A 180 -21.62 4.26 -6.77
C SER A 180 -20.39 3.39 -7.10
N PRO A 181 -19.43 3.25 -6.16
CA PRO A 181 -18.24 2.42 -6.37
C PRO A 181 -18.57 0.97 -6.74
N ASN A 182 -19.65 0.39 -6.21
CA ASN A 182 -20.01 -1.00 -6.51
C ASN A 182 -20.57 -1.17 -7.94
N LEU A 183 -21.44 -0.27 -8.40
CA LEU A 183 -21.93 -0.29 -9.78
C LEU A 183 -20.78 0.01 -10.77
N PHE A 184 -19.89 0.95 -10.43
CA PHE A 184 -18.76 1.27 -11.29
C PHE A 184 -17.75 0.10 -11.39
N LYS A 185 -17.48 -0.62 -10.30
CA LYS A 185 -16.66 -1.85 -10.34
C LYS A 185 -17.31 -2.99 -11.14
N GLN A 186 -18.65 -3.04 -11.22
CA GLN A 186 -19.37 -3.99 -12.09
C GLN A 186 -19.24 -3.58 -13.56
N LEU A 187 -19.46 -2.29 -13.88
CA LEU A 187 -19.24 -1.72 -15.22
C LEU A 187 -17.80 -1.97 -15.71
N TYR A 188 -16.79 -1.65 -14.89
CA TYR A 188 -15.39 -1.80 -15.26
C TYR A 188 -15.02 -3.27 -15.54
N ARG A 189 -15.53 -4.23 -14.75
CA ARG A 189 -15.33 -5.66 -15.04
C ARG A 189 -16.00 -6.07 -16.33
N SER A 190 -17.26 -5.68 -16.56
CA SER A 190 -17.97 -5.96 -17.82
C SER A 190 -17.21 -5.42 -19.05
N ARG A 191 -16.64 -4.21 -18.95
CA ARG A 191 -15.80 -3.60 -20.00
C ARG A 191 -14.47 -4.32 -20.21
N MET A 192 -13.84 -4.78 -19.13
CA MET A 192 -12.62 -5.58 -19.19
C MET A 192 -12.88 -6.97 -19.79
N ASN A 193 -14.08 -7.53 -19.60
CA ASN A 193 -14.47 -8.83 -20.14
C ASN A 193 -14.81 -8.76 -21.65
N SER A 194 -15.12 -7.56 -22.17
CA SER A 194 -15.23 -7.32 -23.62
C SER A 194 -13.90 -7.06 -24.33
N ILE A 195 -12.75 -7.24 -23.68
CA ILE A 195 -11.44 -7.15 -24.34
C ILE A 195 -11.14 -8.47 -25.05
N GLU A 196 -11.01 -8.41 -26.37
CA GLU A 196 -10.50 -9.51 -27.18
C GLU A 196 -8.98 -9.64 -26.98
N LEU A 197 -8.52 -10.85 -26.65
CA LEU A 197 -7.11 -11.21 -26.44
C LEU A 197 -6.87 -12.59 -27.04
N THR A 198 -5.72 -12.78 -27.69
CA THR A 198 -5.21 -14.12 -28.00
C THR A 198 -4.89 -14.90 -26.72
N GLU A 199 -4.74 -16.23 -26.80
CA GLU A 199 -4.40 -17.07 -25.64
C GLU A 199 -3.09 -16.60 -24.97
N THR A 200 -2.05 -16.33 -25.76
CA THR A 200 -0.75 -15.85 -25.25
C THR A 200 -0.85 -14.48 -24.58
N GLN A 201 -1.61 -13.54 -25.15
CA GLN A 201 -1.83 -12.23 -24.51
C GLN A 201 -2.62 -12.36 -23.21
N ARG A 202 -3.60 -13.26 -23.16
CA ARG A 202 -4.40 -13.55 -21.96
C ARG A 202 -3.52 -14.15 -20.86
N GLU A 203 -2.67 -15.12 -21.17
CA GLU A 203 -1.70 -15.67 -20.21
C GLU A 203 -0.76 -14.56 -19.69
N GLY A 204 -0.23 -13.71 -20.57
CA GLY A 204 0.61 -12.57 -20.19
C GLY A 204 -0.09 -11.54 -19.29
N VAL A 205 -1.36 -11.21 -19.57
CA VAL A 205 -2.19 -10.34 -18.70
C VAL A 205 -2.37 -10.93 -17.30
N LEU A 206 -2.52 -12.26 -17.18
CA LEU A 206 -2.65 -12.93 -15.88
C LEU A 206 -1.32 -12.94 -15.10
N GLU A 207 -0.20 -13.19 -15.76
CA GLU A 207 1.13 -13.10 -15.14
C GLU A 207 1.45 -11.66 -14.70
N GLU A 208 1.16 -10.66 -15.53
CA GLU A 208 1.39 -9.26 -15.19
C GLU A 208 0.45 -8.78 -14.07
N ALA A 209 -0.76 -9.32 -13.94
CA ALA A 209 -1.64 -9.04 -12.81
C ALA A 209 -1.03 -9.53 -11.49
N VAL A 210 -0.40 -10.71 -11.48
CA VAL A 210 0.36 -11.17 -10.31
C VAL A 210 1.56 -10.24 -10.07
N ARG A 211 2.33 -9.88 -11.12
CA ARG A 211 3.46 -8.94 -11.00
C ARG A 211 3.04 -7.58 -10.44
N ALA A 212 1.87 -7.07 -10.80
CA ALA A 212 1.32 -5.82 -10.28
C ALA A 212 1.13 -5.88 -8.76
N PHE A 213 0.67 -7.00 -8.20
CA PHE A 213 0.63 -7.17 -6.74
C PHE A 213 2.03 -7.29 -6.12
N GLU A 214 2.97 -8.03 -6.73
CA GLU A 214 4.35 -8.12 -6.22
C GLU A 214 5.06 -6.77 -6.18
N LEU A 215 4.81 -5.90 -7.16
CA LEU A 215 5.34 -4.54 -7.20
C LEU A 215 4.70 -3.64 -6.12
N ASN A 216 3.40 -3.80 -5.82
CA ASN A 216 2.78 -3.13 -4.66
C ASN A 216 3.39 -3.61 -3.33
N ILE A 217 3.61 -4.92 -3.17
CA ILE A 217 4.24 -5.52 -1.97
C ILE A 217 5.65 -4.94 -1.77
N GLN A 218 6.50 -4.95 -2.79
CA GLN A 218 7.85 -4.36 -2.72
C GLN A 218 7.82 -2.88 -2.33
N VAL A 219 6.83 -2.12 -2.79
CA VAL A 219 6.66 -0.71 -2.41
C VAL A 219 6.31 -0.59 -0.92
N PHE A 220 5.36 -1.36 -0.40
CA PHE A 220 5.01 -1.33 1.03
C PHE A 220 6.16 -1.77 1.94
N ASP A 221 6.92 -2.80 1.55
CA ASP A 221 8.07 -3.28 2.30
C ASP A 221 9.23 -2.26 2.29
N GLU A 222 9.52 -1.60 1.16
CA GLU A 222 10.55 -0.57 1.10
C GLU A 222 10.15 0.71 1.86
N LEU A 223 8.87 1.10 1.80
CA LEU A 223 8.30 2.20 2.60
C LEU A 223 8.47 1.96 4.10
N GLN A 224 8.15 0.75 4.58
CA GLN A 224 8.32 0.40 6.00
C GLN A 224 9.79 0.38 6.42
N ASN A 225 10.70 -0.07 5.55
CA ASN A 225 12.13 -0.03 5.80
C ASN A 225 12.68 1.41 5.91
N LEU A 226 12.24 2.33 5.05
CA LEU A 226 12.65 3.75 5.14
C LEU A 226 12.22 4.40 6.46
N VAL A 227 11.01 4.10 6.94
CA VAL A 227 10.49 4.59 8.24
C VAL A 227 11.30 4.01 9.39
N ASN A 228 11.52 2.69 9.39
CA ASN A 228 12.37 1.99 10.35
C ASN A 228 13.82 2.52 10.39
N ILE A 229 14.34 3.08 9.29
CA ILE A 229 15.66 3.74 9.23
C ILE A 229 15.59 5.15 9.82
N SER A 230 14.56 5.94 9.49
CA SER A 230 14.36 7.30 10.01
C SER A 230 14.28 7.31 11.53
N GLU A 231 13.44 6.47 12.13
CA GLU A 231 13.25 6.37 13.57
C GLU A 231 14.54 5.96 14.30
N LYS A 232 15.30 5.00 13.75
CA LYS A 232 16.60 4.58 14.29
C LYS A 232 17.64 5.70 14.22
N ASN A 233 17.58 6.57 13.22
CA ASN A 233 18.49 7.71 13.09
C ASN A 233 18.14 8.83 14.07
N GLU A 234 16.85 9.16 14.26
CA GLU A 234 16.41 10.08 15.31
C GLU A 234 16.81 9.60 16.71
N LEU A 235 16.56 8.32 17.02
CA LEU A 235 16.95 7.74 18.31
C LEU A 235 18.47 7.83 18.52
N ARG A 236 19.29 7.62 17.49
CA ARG A 236 20.74 7.78 17.56
C ARG A 236 21.18 9.24 17.76
N GLN A 237 20.48 10.21 17.15
CA GLN A 237 20.75 11.64 17.36
C GLN A 237 20.41 12.06 18.80
N ARG A 238 19.21 11.70 19.31
CA ARG A 238 18.78 12.02 20.67
C ARG A 238 19.73 11.47 21.74
N HIS A 239 20.23 10.24 21.58
CA HIS A 239 21.25 9.67 22.49
C HIS A 239 22.59 10.43 22.43
N LYS A 240 23.04 10.85 21.24
CA LYS A 240 24.26 11.67 21.11
C LYS A 240 24.10 13.02 21.80
N GLU A 241 22.97 13.71 21.61
CA GLU A 241 22.70 14.98 22.27
C GLU A 241 22.60 14.87 23.79
N HIS A 242 21.96 13.81 24.29
CA HIS A 242 21.85 13.57 25.73
C HIS A 242 23.23 13.39 26.38
N ASN A 243 24.08 12.55 25.78
CA ASN A 243 25.44 12.31 26.26
C ASN A 243 26.37 13.53 26.10
N LEU A 244 26.03 14.50 25.25
CA LEU A 244 26.75 15.78 25.12
C LEU A 244 26.26 16.86 26.09
N LYS A 245 25.09 16.66 26.72
CA LYS A 245 24.46 17.60 27.66
C LYS A 245 24.67 17.23 29.13
N THR A 246 25.17 16.04 29.43
CA THR A 246 25.69 15.66 30.76
C THR A 246 27.10 16.23 30.97
N PRO A 247 27.34 17.13 31.93
CA PRO A 247 28.69 17.56 32.28
C PRO A 247 29.48 16.39 32.89
N ASP A 248 30.75 16.24 32.52
CA ASP A 248 31.65 15.27 33.13
C ASP A 248 32.04 15.72 34.55
N VAL A 249 31.19 15.37 35.53
CA VAL A 249 31.45 15.65 36.94
C VAL A 249 32.56 14.73 37.43
N ARG A 250 33.80 15.20 37.26
CA ARG A 250 35.01 14.60 37.86
C ARG A 250 34.86 14.49 39.37
N VAL A 251 34.42 13.33 39.85
CA VAL A 251 34.43 12.97 41.26
C VAL A 251 35.88 12.72 41.69
N SER A 252 36.54 13.78 42.17
CA SER A 252 37.84 13.68 42.83
C SER A 252 37.71 12.83 44.09
N GLN A 253 38.58 11.83 44.24
CA GLN A 253 38.59 10.94 45.39
C GLN A 253 39.03 11.67 46.67
N SER A 254 38.32 11.44 47.77
CA SER A 254 38.72 11.81 49.13
C SER A 254 38.16 10.76 50.11
N SER A 255 38.82 10.54 51.24
CA SER A 255 38.74 9.26 51.97
C SER A 255 38.25 9.36 53.41
N ALA A 256 37.27 8.50 53.75
CA ALA A 256 36.96 7.97 55.09
C ALA A 256 36.43 8.96 56.17
N PRO A 257 35.84 8.47 57.29
CA PRO A 257 34.93 7.31 57.43
C PRO A 257 33.68 7.54 58.32
N SER A 258 32.70 6.63 58.17
CA SER A 258 31.79 6.10 59.21
C SER A 258 30.96 7.02 60.14
N SER A 259 29.62 6.86 60.11
CA SER A 259 28.83 6.47 61.30
C SER A 259 27.38 5.98 61.00
N SER A 260 27.12 4.71 61.35
CA SER A 260 25.90 4.13 61.98
C SER A 260 24.44 4.50 61.58
N LEU A 261 23.57 3.45 61.64
CA LEU A 261 22.08 3.44 61.72
C LEU A 261 21.33 3.72 60.39
N SER A 262 20.27 3.00 60.01
CA SER A 262 19.62 1.79 60.58
C SER A 262 18.98 0.91 59.47
N SER A 263 18.57 -0.32 59.82
CA SER A 263 18.06 -1.41 58.94
C SER A 263 16.64 -1.82 59.39
N PRO A 264 15.83 -2.68 58.70
CA PRO A 264 15.94 -3.34 57.38
C PRO A 264 14.80 -2.84 56.42
N SER A 265 14.07 -3.55 55.52
CA SER A 265 13.91 -4.97 55.13
C SER A 265 13.28 -5.19 53.72
N GLN A 266 13.46 -6.42 53.19
CA GLN A 266 12.54 -7.30 52.43
C GLN A 266 11.49 -6.69 51.45
N LEU A 267 11.45 -6.97 50.13
CA LEU A 267 11.45 -8.22 49.32
C LEU A 267 10.07 -8.58 48.71
N LEU A 268 9.99 -8.49 47.37
CA LEU A 268 9.42 -9.48 46.44
C LEU A 268 7.90 -9.85 46.46
N ARG A 269 7.20 -9.54 45.34
CA ARG A 269 6.23 -10.36 44.52
C ARG A 269 5.45 -9.39 43.60
N MET A 270 5.30 -9.51 42.27
CA MET A 270 5.15 -10.59 41.26
C MET A 270 3.74 -11.14 41.02
N LEU A 271 3.22 -10.78 39.82
CA LEU A 271 2.34 -11.52 38.88
C LEU A 271 0.80 -11.59 39.04
N LEU A 272 0.16 -11.62 37.85
CA LEU A 272 -1.21 -12.04 37.45
C LEU A 272 -2.40 -11.11 37.87
N GLY A 273 -3.40 -10.86 37.01
CA GLY A 273 -3.54 -11.15 35.56
C GLY A 273 -4.98 -11.06 34.99
N VAL A 274 -5.11 -11.26 33.67
CA VAL A 274 -6.29 -11.79 32.91
C VAL A 274 -7.53 -10.89 32.63
N CYS A 275 -7.63 -10.42 31.36
CA CYS A 275 -8.83 -10.36 30.46
C CYS A 275 -10.06 -9.47 30.84
N LEU A 276 -11.07 -9.21 29.99
CA LEU A 276 -11.53 -9.88 28.74
C LEU A 276 -12.37 -8.94 27.79
N ALA A 277 -12.51 -9.35 26.51
CA ALA A 277 -13.52 -8.92 25.49
C ALA A 277 -13.37 -7.49 24.90
N LEU A 278 -13.89 -7.09 23.72
CA LEU A 278 -14.52 -7.73 22.52
C LEU A 278 -13.74 -7.23 21.25
N ALA A 279 -13.73 -7.80 20.03
CA ALA A 279 -14.60 -8.72 19.25
C ALA A 279 -15.64 -8.06 18.30
N VAL A 280 -15.15 -7.43 17.21
CA VAL A 280 -15.84 -7.15 15.93
C VAL A 280 -14.77 -7.16 14.82
N GLY A 281 -14.95 -7.73 13.62
CA GLY A 281 -16.01 -8.59 13.10
C GLY A 281 -15.66 -9.08 11.69
N MET A 282 -15.70 -10.39 11.45
CA MET A 282 -15.39 -11.01 10.14
C MET A 282 -16.67 -11.26 9.34
N GLY A 283 -16.67 -10.88 8.06
CA GLY A 283 -17.64 -11.36 7.07
C GLY A 283 -18.36 -10.26 6.30
N MET A 284 -18.34 -10.39 4.96
CA MET A 284 -19.30 -9.93 3.93
C MET A 284 -18.56 -9.48 2.65
N TYR A 285 -18.27 -10.42 1.75
CA TYR A 285 -18.26 -10.18 0.29
C TYR A 285 -18.52 -11.50 -0.45
N THR A 286 -19.78 -11.73 -0.75
CA THR A 286 -20.30 -12.63 -1.80
C THR A 286 -21.22 -11.77 -2.67
N PHE A 287 -21.31 -12.09 -3.97
CA PHE A 287 -21.92 -11.28 -5.03
C PHE A 287 -21.04 -10.08 -5.44
#